data_AF-A0A3D8PTZ9-F1
#
_entry.id   AF-A0A3D8PTZ9-F1
#
_cell.length_a   1.000
_cell.length_b   1.000
_cell.length_c   1.000
_cell.angle_alpha   90.00
_cell.angle_beta   90.00
_cell.angle_gamma   90.00
#
_symmetry.space_group_name_H-M   'P 1'
#
loop_
_entity.id
_entity.type
_entity.pdbx_description
1 polymer ?
#
loop_
_entity_poly.entity_id
_entity_poly.type
_entity_poly.pdbx_seq_one_letter_code
_entity_poly.pdbx_strand_id
1 'polypeptide(L)'
;MKANGFTLIEVIVASAILMSVITTIVPIISTLNKEQQRLSDRRIIVHTLHDEMQPFLWSATSETSSKFTKNVNDQQVAFQFANEDHYLKGCAIWQNVKYAEETICLYGIHAS
;
A
#
# COMPACT_ATOMS: atom_id res chain seq x y z
N MET A 1 44.02 35.50 -29.84
CA MET A 1 43.52 35.01 -28.53
C MET A 1 42.41 34.01 -28.81
N LYS A 2 42.54 32.75 -28.39
CA LYS A 2 41.47 31.74 -28.52
C LYS A 2 40.40 32.06 -27.47
N ALA A 3 39.24 32.51 -27.92
CA ALA A 3 38.09 32.70 -27.04
C ALA A 3 37.45 31.33 -26.79
N ASN A 4 37.81 30.67 -25.69
CA ASN A 4 37.13 29.47 -25.19
C ASN A 4 35.87 29.88 -24.41
N GLY A 5 34.98 30.65 -25.05
CA GLY A 5 33.71 31.08 -24.46
C GLY A 5 32.62 30.09 -24.81
N PHE A 6 31.92 29.54 -23.80
CA PHE A 6 30.71 28.75 -23.99
C PHE A 6 29.73 29.52 -24.87
N THR A 7 29.24 28.89 -25.94
CA THR A 7 28.23 29.52 -26.79
C THR A 7 26.89 29.51 -26.06
N LEU A 8 26.08 30.55 -26.26
CA LEU A 8 24.75 30.64 -25.66
C LEU A 8 23.86 29.44 -26.07
N ILE A 9 24.08 28.90 -27.28
CA ILE A 9 23.42 27.69 -27.78
C ILE A 9 23.80 26.46 -26.96
N GLU A 10 25.08 26.29 -26.64
CA GLU A 10 25.57 25.16 -25.84
C GLU A 10 24.95 25.16 -24.44
N VAL A 11 24.80 26.34 -23.82
CA VAL A 11 24.13 26.48 -22.52
C VAL A 11 22.64 26.12 -22.63
N ILE A 12 21.95 26.55 -23.69
CA ILE A 12 20.54 26.21 -23.92
C ILE A 12 20.36 24.71 -24.09
N VAL A 13 21.21 24.07 -24.91
CA VAL A 13 21.14 22.62 -25.17
C VAL A 13 21.41 21.84 -23.88
N ALA A 14 22.46 22.20 -23.13
CA ALA A 14 22.76 21.56 -21.85
C ALA A 14 21.61 21.71 -20.84
N SER A 15 21.00 22.90 -20.77
CA SER A 15 19.87 23.16 -19.88
C SER A 15 18.62 22.39 -20.27
N ALA A 16 18.35 22.24 -21.57
CA ALA A 16 17.22 21.45 -22.08
C ALA A 16 17.37 19.97 -21.74
N ILE A 17 18.59 19.42 -21.89
CA ILE A 17 18.90 18.05 -21.49
C ILE A 17 18.69 17.89 -19.98
N LEU A 18 19.25 18.81 -19.18
CA LEU A 18 19.10 18.78 -17.72
C LEU A 18 17.63 18.83 -17.30
N MET A 19 16.83 19.73 -17.88
CA MET A 19 15.38 19.80 -17.62
C MET A 19 14.66 18.51 -18.02
N SER A 20 15.01 17.91 -19.15
CA SER A 20 14.43 16.63 -19.58
C SER A 20 14.72 15.50 -18.58
N VAL A 21 15.93 15.48 -18.03
CA VAL A 21 16.32 14.51 -17.00
C VAL A 21 15.57 14.77 -15.69
N ILE A 22 15.47 16.01 -15.24
CA ILE A 22 14.76 16.36 -14.00
C ILE A 22 13.27 16.00 -14.12
N THR A 23 12.63 16.38 -15.22
CA THR A 23 11.20 16.14 -15.45
C THR A 23 10.83 14.67 -15.58
N THR A 24 11.80 13.79 -15.88
CA THR A 24 11.58 12.34 -15.93
C THR A 24 11.94 11.65 -14.61
N ILE A 25 13.11 11.95 -14.02
CA ILE A 25 13.58 11.26 -12.81
C ILE A 25 12.72 11.60 -11.59
N VAL A 26 12.32 12.85 -11.41
CA VAL A 26 11.52 13.28 -10.26
C VAL A 26 10.20 12.51 -10.15
N PRO A 27 9.33 12.45 -11.19
CA PRO A 27 8.09 11.68 -11.09
C PRO A 27 8.33 10.17 -10.98
N ILE A 28 9.42 9.63 -11.55
CA ILE A 28 9.78 8.21 -11.40
C ILE A 28 10.04 7.87 -9.92
N ILE A 29 10.89 8.66 -9.25
CA ILE A 29 11.20 8.45 -7.83
C ILE A 29 9.93 8.60 -6.97
N SER A 30 9.13 9.64 -7.24
CA SER A 30 7.87 9.86 -6.52
C SER A 30 6.92 8.67 -6.68
N THR A 31 6.82 8.10 -7.88
CA THR A 31 5.96 6.94 -8.15
C THR A 31 6.48 5.69 -7.46
N LEU A 32 7.79 5.42 -7.52
CA LEU A 32 8.40 4.28 -6.84
C LEU A 32 8.17 4.31 -5.32
N ASN A 33 8.36 5.48 -4.69
CA ASN A 33 8.13 5.62 -3.26
C ASN A 33 6.66 5.34 -2.88
N LYS A 34 5.70 5.80 -3.70
CA LYS A 34 4.27 5.50 -3.49
C LYS A 34 3.96 4.01 -3.62
N GLU A 35 4.53 3.31 -4.60
CA GLU A 35 4.33 1.87 -4.75
C GLU A 35 4.96 1.09 -3.59
N GLN A 36 6.16 1.47 -3.15
CA GLN A 36 6.81 0.85 -1.99
C GLN A 36 5.98 1.03 -0.71
N GLN A 37 5.48 2.25 -0.47
CA GLN A 37 4.63 2.52 0.69
C GLN A 37 3.35 1.68 0.65
N ARG A 38 2.68 1.64 -0.51
CA ARG A 38 1.48 0.81 -0.71
C ARG A 38 1.74 -0.67 -0.42
N LEU A 39 2.87 -1.22 -0.90
CA LEU A 39 3.25 -2.60 -0.64
C LEU A 39 3.57 -2.86 0.83
N SER A 40 4.22 -1.90 1.49
CA SER A 40 4.51 -1.96 2.93
C SER A 40 3.23 -1.95 3.76
N ASP A 41 2.33 -1.00 3.50
CA ASP A 41 1.03 -0.88 4.17
C ASP A 41 0.23 -2.18 4.01
N ARG A 42 0.12 -2.68 2.77
CA ARG A 42 -0.57 -3.93 2.48
C ARG A 42 0.02 -5.10 3.29
N ARG A 43 1.34 -5.21 3.38
CA ARG A 43 1.98 -6.28 4.16
C ARG A 43 1.63 -6.18 5.65
N ILE A 44 1.73 -4.99 6.23
CA ILE A 44 1.41 -4.76 7.65
C ILE A 44 -0.06 -5.07 7.94
N ILE A 45 -0.97 -4.63 7.06
CA ILE A 45 -2.41 -4.88 7.20
C ILE A 45 -2.72 -6.36 7.08
N VAL A 46 -2.07 -7.10 6.17
CA VAL A 46 -2.24 -8.55 6.04
C VAL A 46 -1.76 -9.28 7.29
N HIS A 47 -0.60 -8.91 7.84
CA HIS A 47 -0.13 -9.51 9.10
C HIS A 47 -1.08 -9.19 10.26
N THR A 48 -1.52 -7.94 10.35
CA THR A 48 -2.49 -7.53 11.38
C THR A 48 -3.80 -8.30 11.22
N LEU A 49 -4.33 -8.41 10.01
CA LEU A 49 -5.53 -9.19 9.72
C LEU A 49 -5.35 -10.66 10.13
N HIS A 50 -4.20 -11.26 9.82
CA HIS A 50 -3.90 -12.62 10.23
C HIS A 50 -3.92 -12.78 11.75
N ASP A 51 -3.28 -11.88 12.50
CA ASP A 51 -3.24 -11.91 13.96
C ASP A 51 -4.64 -11.70 14.56
N GLU A 52 -5.42 -10.77 14.02
CA GLU A 52 -6.82 -10.52 14.43
C GLU A 52 -7.74 -11.70 14.11
N MET A 53 -7.42 -12.54 13.11
CA MET A 53 -8.18 -13.74 12.78
C MET A 53 -7.94 -14.90 13.76
N GLN A 54 -6.76 -15.00 14.37
CA GLN A 54 -6.39 -16.15 15.21
C GLN A 54 -7.41 -16.45 16.33
N PRO A 55 -7.91 -15.46 17.09
CA PRO A 55 -8.92 -15.71 18.12
C PRO A 55 -10.22 -16.30 17.58
N PHE A 56 -10.64 -15.88 16.38
CA PHE A 56 -11.87 -16.39 15.73
C PHE A 56 -11.68 -17.79 15.15
N LEU A 57 -10.45 -18.18 14.79
CA LEU A 57 -10.15 -19.54 14.35
C LEU A 57 -10.12 -20.54 15.49
N TRP A 58 -9.72 -20.12 16.70
CA TRP A 58 -9.59 -20.98 17.88
C TRP A 58 -10.81 -20.98 18.81
N SER A 59 -11.60 -19.91 18.84
CA SER A 59 -12.86 -19.91 19.58
C SER A 59 -13.91 -20.67 18.78
N ALA A 60 -14.41 -21.78 19.33
CA ALA A 60 -15.46 -22.62 18.74
C ALA A 60 -16.84 -21.94 18.69
N THR A 61 -16.89 -20.62 18.88
CA THR A 61 -18.13 -19.85 18.89
C THR A 61 -18.44 -19.41 17.46
N SER A 62 -19.34 -20.15 16.84
CA SER A 62 -19.83 -19.99 15.46
C SER A 62 -20.74 -18.77 15.23
N GLU A 63 -20.72 -17.80 16.14
CA GLU A 63 -21.54 -16.59 16.16
C GLU A 63 -20.60 -15.42 16.44
N THR A 64 -20.51 -14.34 15.70
CA THR A 64 -21.34 -13.69 14.70
C THR A 64 -20.38 -12.80 13.90
N SER A 65 -20.72 -12.48 12.65
CA SER A 65 -19.90 -11.58 11.83
C SER A 65 -19.41 -10.36 12.63
N SER A 66 -18.10 -10.22 12.80
CA SER A 66 -17.51 -9.13 13.58
C SER A 66 -17.04 -8.03 12.64
N LYS A 67 -17.40 -6.79 12.93
CA LYS A 67 -16.91 -5.62 12.20
C LYS A 67 -16.38 -4.61 13.19
N PHE A 68 -15.14 -4.18 13.00
CA PHE A 68 -14.53 -3.14 13.81
C PHE A 68 -13.49 -2.38 13.02
N THR A 69 -13.10 -1.24 13.55
CA THR A 69 -12.09 -0.38 12.93
C THR A 69 -10.91 -0.25 13.87
N LYS A 70 -9.70 -0.38 13.33
CA LYS A 70 -8.46 -0.24 14.08
C LYS A 70 -7.49 0.65 13.31
N ASN A 71 -6.70 1.42 14.04
CA ASN A 71 -5.63 2.19 13.45
C ASN A 71 -4.40 1.28 13.29
N VAL A 72 -3.93 1.14 12.05
CA VAL A 72 -2.74 0.37 11.68
C VAL A 72 -1.81 1.30 10.92
N ASN A 73 -0.67 1.66 11.51
CA ASN A 73 0.33 2.55 10.90
C ASN A 73 -0.25 3.91 10.45
N ASP A 74 -0.98 4.58 11.34
CA ASP A 74 -1.68 5.86 11.10
C ASP A 74 -2.80 5.80 10.03
N GLN A 75 -3.17 4.60 9.58
CA GLN A 75 -4.30 4.39 8.68
C GLN A 75 -5.48 3.75 9.42
N GLN A 76 -6.67 4.29 9.17
CA GLN A 76 -7.90 3.70 9.68
C GLN A 76 -8.28 2.50 8.80
N VAL A 77 -8.23 1.30 9.37
CA VAL A 77 -8.53 0.03 8.67
C VAL A 77 -9.78 -0.58 9.26
N ALA A 78 -10.77 -0.87 8.41
CA ALA A 78 -11.99 -1.58 8.77
C ALA A 78 -11.80 -3.08 8.56
N PHE A 79 -11.97 -3.85 9.62
CA PHE A 79 -11.91 -5.31 9.63
C PHE A 79 -13.32 -5.89 9.63
N GLN A 80 -13.53 -6.95 8.85
CA GLN A 80 -14.79 -7.67 8.74
C GLN A 80 -14.54 -9.17 8.76
N PHE A 81 -15.19 -9.89 9.66
CA PHE A 81 -15.11 -11.34 9.77
C PHE A 81 -16.49 -11.95 9.51
N ALA A 82 -16.54 -13.00 8.70
CA ALA A 82 -17.76 -13.74 8.41
C ALA A 82 -17.44 -15.20 8.12
N ASN A 83 -18.35 -16.11 8.48
CA ASN A 83 -18.25 -17.51 8.06
C ASN A 83 -18.89 -17.66 6.67
N GLU A 84 -18.13 -18.19 5.72
CA GLU A 84 -18.55 -18.44 4.33
C GLU A 84 -18.10 -19.86 3.96
N ASP A 85 -19.05 -20.73 3.60
CA ASP A 85 -18.80 -22.09 3.10
C ASP A 85 -17.79 -22.93 3.92
N HIS A 86 -17.95 -22.96 5.24
CA HIS A 86 -17.08 -23.66 6.21
C HIS A 86 -15.71 -23.00 6.48
N TYR A 87 -15.44 -21.83 5.91
CA TYR A 87 -14.25 -21.04 6.19
C TYR A 87 -14.59 -19.77 6.96
N LEU A 88 -13.68 -19.35 7.84
CA LEU A 88 -13.69 -18.01 8.38
C LEU A 88 -13.02 -17.07 7.36
N LYS A 89 -13.79 -16.14 6.81
CA LYS A 89 -13.30 -15.05 5.96
C LYS A 89 -13.05 -13.82 6.82
N GLY A 90 -11.83 -13.32 6.81
CA GLY A 90 -11.47 -12.02 7.36
C GLY A 90 -11.08 -11.08 6.24
N CYS A 91 -11.70 -9.91 6.15
CA CYS A 91 -11.36 -8.87 5.19
C CYS A 91 -10.92 -7.60 5.91
N ALA A 92 -9.89 -6.94 5.39
CA ALA A 92 -9.45 -5.61 5.79
C ALA A 92 -9.67 -4.63 4.65
N ILE A 93 -10.26 -3.48 4.95
CA ILE A 93 -10.63 -2.43 4.00
C ILE A 93 -10.02 -1.11 4.49
N TRP A 94 -9.30 -0.41 3.62
CA TRP A 94 -8.65 0.86 3.97
C TRP A 94 -8.48 1.74 2.74
N GLN A 95 -8.15 3.01 2.98
CA GLN A 95 -7.78 3.94 1.93
C GLN A 95 -6.25 3.95 1.77
N ASN A 96 -5.76 3.68 0.56
CA ASN A 96 -4.32 3.63 0.28
C ASN A 96 -3.72 5.05 0.09
N VAL A 97 -2.40 5.09 -0.10
CA VAL A 97 -1.62 6.32 -0.37
C VAL A 97 -2.00 7.07 -1.66
N LYS A 98 -2.83 6.47 -2.51
CA LYS A 98 -3.40 7.07 -3.72
C LYS A 98 -4.85 7.50 -3.52
N TYR A 99 -5.35 7.51 -2.28
CA TYR A 99 -6.73 7.80 -1.92
C TYR A 99 -7.77 6.83 -2.51
N ALA A 100 -7.32 5.66 -2.99
CA ALA A 100 -8.20 4.62 -3.48
C ALA A 100 -8.49 3.60 -2.37
N GLU A 101 -9.73 3.13 -2.31
CA GLU A 101 -10.11 2.06 -1.40
C GLU A 101 -9.46 0.74 -1.85
N GLU A 102 -8.84 0.05 -0.91
CA GLU A 102 -8.28 -1.27 -1.07
C GLU A 102 -8.94 -2.25 -0.12
N THR A 103 -9.10 -3.48 -0.59
CA THR A 103 -9.62 -4.58 0.21
C THR A 103 -8.72 -5.80 0.05
N ILE A 104 -8.39 -6.46 1.15
CA ILE A 104 -7.75 -7.77 1.14
C ILE A 104 -8.51 -8.72 2.05
N CYS A 105 -8.72 -9.95 1.59
CA CYS A 105 -9.37 -10.98 2.37
C CYS A 105 -8.46 -12.19 2.53
N LEU A 106 -8.49 -12.76 3.72
CA LEU A 106 -7.87 -14.03 4.08
C LEU A 106 -8.98 -15.02 4.47
N TYR A 107 -8.69 -16.30 4.28
CA TYR A 107 -9.59 -17.40 4.61
C TYR A 107 -8.84 -18.36 5.52
N GLY A 108 -9.49 -18.79 6.60
CA GLY A 108 -8.94 -19.77 7.53
C GLY A 108 -9.94 -20.89 7.78
N ILE A 109 -9.41 -22.09 8.01
CA ILE A 109 -10.18 -23.22 8.54
C ILE A 109 -10.08 -23.21 10.06
N HIS A 110 -11.18 -23.54 10.73
CA HIS A 110 -11.15 -23.75 12.17
C HIS A 110 -10.16 -24.87 12.51
N ALA A 111 -9.35 -24.68 13.55
CA ALA A 111 -8.50 -25.73 14.07
C ALA A 111 -9.39 -26.78 14.74
N SER A 112 -9.57 -27.92 14.08
CA SER A 112 -10.28 -29.10 14.57
C SER A 112 -9.52 -29.83 15.66
#